data_AF-A0AAW0RTV1-F1
#
_entry.id   AF-A0AAW0RTV1-F1
#
_cell.length_a   1.000
_cell.length_b   1.000
_cell.length_c   1.000
_cell.angle_alpha   90.00
_cell.angle_beta   90.00
_cell.angle_gamma   90.00
#
_symmetry.space_group_name_H-M   'P 1'
#
loop_
_entity.id
_entity.type
_entity.pdbx_description
1 polymer ?
#
loop_
_entity_poly.entity_id
_entity_poly.type
_entity_poly.pdbx_seq_one_letter_code
_entity_poly.pdbx_strand_id
1 'polypeptide(L)'
;MFISASIVSNQGPYFAPMSCAKLLTFYTNTTALQALHPACSDLSAWSLARASMSGDAENAAAALSITFGAAIWLALAMHAIGVEFYQRVKDSGRFHTSDSWRRDIQSRDVQALQPTVLVMP
;
A
#
# COMPACT_ATOMS: atom_id res chain seq x y z
N MET A 1 -3.47 -5.18 -7.08
CA MET A 1 -4.44 -4.77 -8.11
C MET A 1 -4.62 -5.85 -9.17
N PHE A 2 -3.59 -6.20 -9.95
CA PHE A 2 -3.70 -7.20 -11.03
C PHE A 2 -4.18 -8.57 -10.57
N ILE A 3 -3.53 -9.16 -9.56
CA ILE A 3 -3.90 -10.49 -9.04
C ILE A 3 -5.35 -10.51 -8.54
N SER A 4 -5.72 -9.49 -7.76
CA SER A 4 -7.08 -9.32 -7.24
C SER A 4 -8.12 -9.13 -8.35
N ALA A 5 -7.80 -8.37 -9.41
CA ALA A 5 -8.69 -8.19 -10.56
C ALA A 5 -8.90 -9.51 -11.33
N SER A 6 -7.86 -10.33 -11.48
CA SER A 6 -7.97 -11.67 -12.07
C SER A 6 -8.83 -12.61 -11.22
N ILE A 7 -8.76 -12.52 -9.90
CA ILE A 7 -9.61 -13.31 -9.00
C ILE A 7 -11.07 -12.90 -9.16
N VAL A 8 -11.38 -11.60 -9.08
CA VAL A 8 -12.75 -11.08 -9.30
C VAL A 8 -13.30 -11.56 -10.63
N SER A 9 -12.49 -11.50 -11.69
CA SER A 9 -12.90 -11.90 -13.05
C SER A 9 -13.33 -13.37 -13.14
N ASN A 10 -12.81 -14.24 -12.26
CA ASN A 10 -13.08 -15.69 -12.26
C ASN A 10 -14.14 -16.13 -11.23
N GLN A 11 -14.49 -15.29 -10.25
CA GLN A 11 -15.35 -15.67 -9.13
C GLN A 11 -16.84 -15.36 -9.34
N GLY A 12 -17.20 -14.50 -10.29
CA GLY A 12 -18.60 -14.21 -10.61
C GLY A 12 -18.81 -12.88 -11.35
N PRO A 13 -20.05 -12.56 -11.76
CA PRO A 13 -20.36 -11.32 -12.46
C PRO A 13 -20.41 -10.14 -11.48
N TYR A 14 -19.25 -9.53 -11.24
CA TYR A 14 -19.14 -8.27 -10.50
C TYR A 14 -19.33 -7.07 -11.44
N PHE A 15 -19.93 -6.01 -10.93
CA PHE A 15 -20.17 -4.78 -11.69
C PHE A 15 -19.69 -3.56 -10.91
N ALA A 16 -19.08 -2.61 -11.63
CA ALA A 16 -18.61 -1.35 -11.08
C ALA A 16 -19.44 -0.20 -11.65
N PRO A 17 -19.90 0.75 -10.82
CA PRO A 17 -20.53 1.97 -11.33
C PRO A 17 -19.47 2.86 -12.00
N MET A 18 -19.79 3.33 -13.20
CA MET A 18 -18.89 4.15 -14.01
C MET A 18 -19.70 5.25 -14.71
N SER A 19 -19.16 6.47 -14.78
CA SER A 19 -19.84 7.57 -15.45
C SER A 19 -19.82 7.38 -16.95
N CYS A 20 -20.92 7.72 -17.62
CA CYS A 20 -21.05 7.59 -19.07
C CYS A 20 -20.02 8.45 -19.82
N ALA A 21 -19.66 9.61 -19.29
CA ALA A 21 -18.54 10.42 -19.79
C ALA A 21 -17.19 9.66 -19.78
N LYS A 22 -16.94 8.82 -18.77
CA LYS A 22 -15.74 7.99 -18.69
C LYS A 22 -15.83 6.76 -19.59
N LEU A 23 -17.01 6.16 -19.73
CA LEU A 23 -17.20 5.07 -20.68
C LEU A 23 -16.97 5.53 -22.12
N LEU A 24 -17.40 6.75 -22.48
CA LEU A 24 -17.18 7.32 -23.82
C LEU A 24 -15.69 7.36 -24.21
N THR A 25 -14.75 7.44 -23.26
CA THR A 25 -13.32 7.43 -23.60
C THR A 25 -12.82 6.09 -24.14
N PHE A 26 -13.58 5.00 -23.95
CA PHE A 26 -13.26 3.68 -24.47
C PHE A 26 -13.90 3.40 -25.83
N TYR A 27 -14.85 4.24 -26.26
CA TYR A 27 -15.60 4.07 -27.50
C TYR A 27 -15.31 5.22 -28.48
N THR A 28 -15.26 4.92 -29.77
CA THR A 28 -15.07 5.94 -30.82
C THR A 28 -16.32 6.76 -31.10
N ASN A 29 -17.52 6.23 -30.83
CA ASN A 29 -18.80 6.87 -31.12
C ASN A 29 -19.82 6.64 -30.00
N THR A 30 -20.68 7.63 -29.76
CA THR A 30 -21.75 7.58 -28.74
C THR A 30 -22.82 6.55 -29.04
N THR A 31 -23.08 6.25 -30.32
CA THR A 31 -24.02 5.21 -30.74
C THR A 31 -23.56 3.81 -30.38
N ALA A 32 -22.26 3.51 -30.48
CA ALA A 32 -21.69 2.24 -30.05
C ALA A 32 -21.79 2.10 -28.52
N LEU A 33 -21.53 3.18 -27.78
CA LEU A 33 -21.70 3.21 -26.34
C LEU A 33 -23.16 2.94 -25.93
N GLN A 34 -24.12 3.62 -26.55
CA GLN A 34 -25.55 3.47 -26.22
C GLN A 34 -26.10 2.08 -26.55
N ALA A 35 -25.53 1.38 -27.54
CA ALA A 35 -25.90 0.01 -27.86
C ALA A 35 -25.57 -0.98 -26.74
N LEU A 36 -24.43 -0.81 -26.05
CA LEU A 36 -24.04 -1.64 -24.91
C LEU A 36 -24.53 -1.10 -23.56
N HIS A 37 -24.63 0.23 -23.45
CA HIS A 37 -25.01 0.95 -22.24
C HIS A 37 -26.16 1.92 -22.54
N PRO A 38 -27.43 1.44 -22.57
CA PRO A 38 -28.59 2.28 -22.91
C PRO A 38 -28.81 3.41 -21.90
N ALA A 39 -28.31 3.27 -20.66
CA ALA A 39 -28.31 4.33 -19.65
C ALA A 39 -27.44 5.54 -20.02
N CYS A 40 -26.56 5.42 -21.03
CA CYS A 40 -25.70 6.50 -21.51
C CYS A 40 -26.31 7.31 -22.66
N SER A 41 -27.65 7.43 -22.70
CA SER A 41 -28.32 8.49 -23.45
C SER A 41 -27.82 9.87 -23.00
N ASP A 42 -27.64 10.02 -21.69
CA ASP A 42 -27.11 11.20 -21.02
C ASP A 42 -25.70 10.94 -20.51
N LEU A 43 -24.72 11.76 -20.93
CA LEU A 43 -23.31 11.59 -20.51
C LEU A 43 -23.08 11.85 -19.01
N SER A 44 -23.99 12.58 -18.37
CA SER A 44 -24.00 12.82 -16.92
C SER A 44 -24.55 11.63 -16.11
N ALA A 45 -25.12 10.63 -16.79
CA ALA A 45 -25.63 9.43 -16.13
C ALA A 45 -24.50 8.47 -15.74
N TRP A 46 -24.90 7.45 -14.98
CA TRP A 46 -24.03 6.37 -14.53
C TRP A 46 -24.51 5.06 -15.12
N SER A 47 -23.57 4.21 -15.53
CA SER A 47 -23.83 2.87 -16.01
C SER A 47 -22.96 1.86 -15.28
N LEU A 48 -23.37 0.60 -15.35
CA LEU A 48 -22.67 -0.52 -14.73
C LEU A 48 -21.77 -1.18 -15.78
N ALA A 49 -20.46 -1.19 -15.53
CA ALA A 49 -19.49 -1.93 -16.33
C ALA A 49 -19.15 -3.25 -15.65
N ARG A 50 -18.97 -4.32 -16.42
CA ARG A 50 -18.63 -5.63 -15.86
C ARG A 50 -17.17 -5.64 -15.46
N ALA A 51 -16.87 -6.02 -14.23
CA ALA A 51 -15.50 -6.12 -13.73
C ALA A 51 -14.85 -7.42 -14.20
N SER A 52 -14.22 -7.40 -15.39
CA SER A 52 -13.50 -8.55 -15.95
C SER A 52 -12.22 -8.14 -16.69
N MET A 53 -11.14 -8.86 -16.43
CA MET A 53 -9.84 -8.72 -17.10
C MET A 53 -9.79 -9.41 -18.48
N SER A 54 -10.79 -10.22 -18.83
CA SER A 54 -10.87 -10.92 -20.11
C SER A 54 -11.80 -10.24 -21.13
N GLY A 55 -12.42 -9.12 -20.77
CA GLY A 55 -13.31 -8.35 -21.65
C GLY A 55 -12.65 -7.11 -22.25
N ASP A 56 -13.47 -6.22 -22.80
CA ASP A 56 -13.04 -4.92 -23.32
C ASP A 56 -12.36 -4.02 -22.27
N ALA A 57 -11.71 -2.95 -22.74
CA ALA A 57 -10.91 -2.07 -21.91
C ALA A 57 -11.71 -1.42 -20.76
N GLU A 58 -13.00 -1.12 -20.97
CA GLU A 58 -13.88 -0.64 -19.89
C GLU A 58 -14.09 -1.69 -18.79
N ASN A 59 -14.10 -2.98 -19.14
CA ASN A 59 -14.31 -4.07 -18.20
C ASN A 59 -13.06 -4.28 -17.32
N ALA A 60 -11.87 -4.16 -17.92
CA ALA A 60 -10.61 -4.20 -17.19
C ALA A 60 -10.48 -3.00 -16.25
N ALA A 61 -10.88 -1.81 -16.71
CA ALA A 61 -10.94 -0.60 -15.87
C ALA A 61 -11.91 -0.77 -14.69
N ALA A 62 -13.06 -1.41 -14.89
CA ALA A 62 -14.00 -1.75 -13.84
C ALA A 62 -13.42 -2.78 -12.84
N ALA A 63 -12.69 -3.79 -13.30
CA ALA A 63 -12.05 -4.79 -12.43
C ALA A 63 -10.96 -4.17 -11.53
N LEU A 64 -10.20 -3.23 -12.08
CA LEU A 64 -9.18 -2.49 -11.34
C LEU A 64 -9.81 -1.51 -10.33
N SER A 65 -10.92 -0.84 -10.70
CA SER A 65 -11.54 0.17 -9.84
C SER A 65 -12.13 -0.43 -8.56
N ILE A 66 -12.80 -1.58 -8.65
CA ILE A 66 -13.41 -2.22 -7.47
C ILE A 66 -12.37 -2.78 -6.49
N THR A 67 -11.17 -3.14 -6.97
CA THR A 67 -10.12 -3.70 -6.11
C THR A 67 -9.29 -2.60 -5.45
N PHE A 68 -9.30 -1.37 -5.98
CA PHE A 68 -8.47 -0.25 -5.53
C PHE A 68 -8.61 0.07 -4.04
N GLY A 69 -9.85 0.19 -3.55
CA GLY A 69 -10.10 0.49 -2.14
C GLY A 69 -9.48 -0.56 -1.19
N ALA A 70 -9.62 -1.84 -1.52
CA ALA A 70 -9.05 -2.92 -0.70
C ALA A 70 -7.51 -2.88 -0.67
N ALA A 71 -6.85 -2.50 -1.78
CA ALA A 71 -5.40 -2.39 -1.77
C ALA A 71 -4.88 -1.18 -1.02
N ILE A 72 -5.61 -0.07 -0.98
CA ILE A 72 -5.23 1.07 -0.13
C ILE A 72 -5.22 0.62 1.34
N TRP A 73 -6.26 -0.08 1.78
CA TRP A 73 -6.31 -0.59 3.15
C TRP A 73 -5.16 -1.55 3.46
N LEU A 74 -4.86 -2.47 2.55
CA LEU A 74 -3.71 -3.37 2.71
C LEU A 74 -2.39 -2.60 2.75
N ALA A 75 -2.21 -1.60 1.89
CA ALA A 75 -0.99 -0.79 1.86
C ALA A 75 -0.80 0.00 3.16
N LEU A 76 -1.87 0.60 3.69
CA LEU A 76 -1.83 1.32 4.97
C LEU A 76 -1.51 0.38 6.14
N ALA A 77 -2.12 -0.81 6.18
CA ALA A 77 -1.82 -1.81 7.20
C ALA A 77 -0.36 -2.27 7.13
N MET A 78 0.13 -2.61 5.94
CA MET A 78 1.53 -2.99 5.74
C MET A 78 2.49 -1.85 6.09
N HIS A 79 2.14 -0.61 5.77
CA HIS A 79 2.93 0.56 6.12
C HIS A 79 3.02 0.74 7.64
N ALA A 80 1.89 0.68 8.35
CA ALA A 80 1.86 0.80 9.81
C ALA A 80 2.71 -0.29 10.49
N ILE A 81 2.55 -1.56 10.05
CA ILE A 81 3.37 -2.68 10.52
C ILE A 81 4.86 -2.42 10.23
N GLY A 82 5.19 -1.96 9.02
CA GLY A 82 6.57 -1.64 8.63
C GLY A 82 7.21 -0.55 9.48
N VAL A 83 6.47 0.50 9.84
CA VAL A 83 6.94 1.58 10.72
C VAL A 83 7.32 1.05 12.10
N GLU A 84 6.53 0.13 12.65
CA GLU A 84 6.84 -0.47 13.95
C GLU A 84 8.08 -1.36 13.89
N PHE A 85 8.23 -2.19 12.86
CA PHE A 85 9.42 -3.02 12.69
C PHE A 85 10.68 -2.17 12.49
N TYR A 86 10.60 -1.10 11.71
CA TYR A 86 11.72 -0.18 11.51
C TYR A 86 12.16 0.47 12.83
N GLN A 87 11.20 0.90 13.66
CA GLN A 87 11.50 1.47 14.97
C GLN A 87 12.10 0.43 15.93
N ARG A 88 11.56 -0.79 15.99
CA ARG A 88 12.09 -1.86 16.84
C ARG A 88 13.56 -2.17 16.52
N VAL A 89 13.91 -2.25 15.23
CA VAL A 89 15.30 -2.48 14.79
C VAL A 89 16.21 -1.29 15.11
N LYS A 90 15.70 -0.07 14.93
CA LYS A 90 16.44 1.15 15.27
C LYS A 90 16.69 1.24 16.78
N ASP A 91 15.68 0.93 17.60
CA ASP A 91 15.77 0.98 19.05
C ASP A 91 16.66 -0.13 19.59
N SER A 92 16.66 -1.34 19.01
CA SER A 92 17.60 -2.38 19.40
C SER A 92 19.07 -2.01 19.13
N GLY A 93 19.36 -1.40 17.97
CA GLY A 93 20.70 -0.90 17.67
C GLY A 93 21.13 0.25 18.59
N ARG A 94 20.21 1.18 18.88
CA ARG A 94 20.43 2.27 19.84
C ARG A 94 20.66 1.75 21.25
N PHE A 95 19.90 0.76 21.69
CA PHE A 95 20.03 0.14 23.01
C PHE A 95 21.41 -0.51 23.18
N HIS A 96 21.85 -1.32 22.24
CA HIS A 96 23.20 -1.91 22.25
C HIS A 96 24.31 -0.87 22.32
N THR A 97 24.16 0.24 21.59
CA THR A 97 25.13 1.34 21.61
C THR A 97 25.11 2.06 22.97
N SER A 98 23.94 2.27 23.57
CA SER A 98 23.85 2.89 24.90
C SER A 98 24.49 2.05 26.00
N ASP A 99 24.37 0.72 25.93
CA ASP A 99 25.01 -0.18 26.88
C ASP A 99 26.53 -0.21 26.72
N SER A 100 27.05 -0.15 25.48
CA SER A 100 28.50 -0.05 25.26
C SER A 100 29.06 1.24 25.84
N TRP A 101 28.43 2.38 25.56
CA TRP A 101 28.83 3.68 26.13
C TRP A 101 28.77 3.70 27.66
N ARG A 102 27.73 3.12 28.26
CA ARG A 102 27.58 3.06 29.72
C ARG A 102 28.71 2.24 30.36
N ARG A 103 29.10 1.11 29.75
CA ARG A 103 30.25 0.32 30.23
C ARG A 103 31.58 1.07 30.12
N ASP A 104 31.77 1.83 29.04
CA ASP A 104 32.99 2.62 28.83
C ASP A 104 33.14 3.77 29.83
N ILE A 105 32.03 4.40 30.24
CA ILE A 105 32.05 5.45 31.26
C ILE A 105 32.35 4.83 32.64
N GLN A 106 31.66 3.74 32.99
CA GLN A 106 31.88 3.03 34.26
C GLN A 106 33.34 2.56 34.41
N SER A 107 33.98 2.07 33.34
CA SER A 107 35.38 1.63 33.40
C SER A 107 36.37 2.79 33.58
N ARG A 108 36.10 3.95 32.98
CA ARG A 108 36.88 5.18 33.17
C ARG A 108 36.76 5.74 34.58
N ASP A 109 35.56 5.74 35.17
CA ASP A 109 35.35 6.20 36.54
C ASP A 109 36.11 5.31 37.55
N VAL A 110 36.12 3.99 37.34
CA VAL A 110 36.89 3.05 38.18
C VAL A 110 38.40 3.30 38.07
N GLN A 111 38.92 3.62 36.88
CA GLN A 111 40.33 3.98 36.68
C GLN A 111 40.70 5.33 37.30
N ALA A 112 39.79 6.31 37.27
CA ALA A 112 40.00 7.63 37.89
C ALA A 112 40.01 7.58 39.43
N LEU A 113 39.42 6.53 40.02
CA LEU A 113 39.37 6.30 41.47
C LEU A 113 40.48 5.38 41.99
N GLN A 114 41.35 4.83 41.13
CA GLN A 114 42.52 4.08 41.60
C GLN A 114 43.55 5.08 42.17
N PRO A 115 43.83 5.08 43.48
CA PRO A 115 44.96 5.85 44.00
C PRO A 115 46.21 5.28 43.36
N THR A 116 47.03 6.14 42.78
CA THR A 116 48.36 5.81 42.28
C THR A 116 49.19 5.31 43.47
N VAL A 117 49.16 3.99 43.73
CA VAL A 117 50.06 3.37 44.69
C VAL A 117 51.43 3.38 44.03
N LEU A 118 52.17 4.44 44.31
CA LEU A 118 53.54 4.65 43.90
C LEU A 118 54.39 3.56 44.59
N VAL A 119 54.68 2.49 43.86
CA VAL A 119 55.67 1.49 44.23
C VAL A 119 57.04 2.19 44.16
N MET A 120 57.58 2.56 45.32
CA MET A 120 58.96 3.01 45.46
C MET A 120 59.86 1.76 45.64
N PRO A 121 60.86 1.52 44.78
CA PRO A 121 62.00 0.68 45.12
C PRO A 121 62.99 1.44 46.02
#